data_AF-A0A923FZ23-F1
#
_entry.id   AF-A0A923FZ23-F1
#
_cell.length_a   1.000
_cell.length_b   1.000
_cell.length_c   1.000
_cell.angle_alpha   90.00
_cell.angle_beta   90.00
_cell.angle_gamma   90.00
#
_symmetry.space_group_name_H-M   'P 1'
#
loop_
_entity.id
_entity.type
_entity.pdbx_description
1 polymer ?
#
loop_
_entity_poly.entity_id
_entity_poly.type
_entity_poly.pdbx_seq_one_letter_code
_entity_poly.pdbx_strand_id
1 'polypeptide(L)' 'METFTTSALALQKNLLILRQQRDQLRAMGNDEQADNLEKVIAGIEATLGQLQGPLKPPTLQ' A
#
# COMPACT_ATOMS: atom_id res chain seq x y z
N MET A 1 -1.01 -14.27 -19.22
CA MET A 1 -1.90 -13.87 -18.11
C MET A 1 -1.27 -14.06 -16.72
N GLU A 2 -0.09 -14.70 -16.59
CA GLU A 2 0.59 -14.94 -15.29
C GLU A 2 1.50 -13.79 -14.78
N THR A 3 1.86 -12.85 -15.66
CA THR A 3 2.72 -11.71 -15.29
C THR A 3 1.96 -10.69 -14.46
N PHE A 4 0.69 -10.42 -14.79
CA PHE A 4 -0.16 -9.48 -14.07
C PHE A 4 -0.43 -9.89 -12.63
N THR A 5 -0.65 -11.18 -12.37
CA THR A 5 -0.84 -11.73 -11.02
C THR A 5 0.44 -11.62 -10.19
N THR A 6 1.61 -11.89 -10.79
CA THR A 6 2.90 -11.77 -10.09
C THR A 6 3.24 -10.32 -9.74
N SER A 7 2.99 -9.38 -10.66
CA SER A 7 3.19 -7.95 -10.43
C SER A 7 2.20 -7.39 -9.40
N ALA A 8 0.93 -7.78 -9.43
CA ALA A 8 -0.07 -7.38 -8.44
C ALA A 8 0.28 -7.90 -7.04
N LEU A 9 0.71 -9.17 -6.93
CA LEU A 9 1.12 -9.77 -5.65
C LEU A 9 2.38 -9.09 -5.10
N ALA A 10 3.35 -8.76 -5.96
CA ALA A 10 4.54 -8.01 -5.58
C ALA A 10 4.19 -6.59 -5.09
N LEU A 11 3.23 -5.92 -5.73
CA LEU A 11 2.75 -4.60 -5.31
C LEU A 11 2.02 -4.65 -3.96
N GLN A 12 1.17 -5.66 -3.73
CA GLN A 12 0.51 -5.88 -2.44
C GLN A 12 1.53 -6.13 -1.32
N LYS A 13 2.56 -6.95 -1.58
CA LYS A 13 3.64 -7.20 -0.62
C LYS A 13 4.42 -5.93 -0.30
N ASN A 14 4.76 -5.14 -1.31
CA ASN A 14 5.44 -3.85 -1.11
C ASN A 14 4.56 -2.86 -0.32
N LEU A 15 3.25 -2.83 -0.58
CA LEU A 15 2.32 -1.99 0.17
C LEU A 15 2.29 -2.35 1.67
N LEU A 16 2.31 -3.66 1.98
CA LEU A 16 2.35 -4.14 3.36
C LEU A 16 3.64 -3.69 4.07
N ILE A 17 4.79 -3.78 3.38
CA ILE A 17 6.08 -3.32 3.92
C ILE A 17 6.06 -1.81 4.16
N LEU A 18 5.51 -1.02 3.23
CA LEU A 18 5.39 0.43 3.37
C LEU A 18 4.50 0.81 4.57
N ARG A 19 3.36 0.14 4.77
CA ARG A 19 2.51 0.37 5.95
C ARG A 19 3.26 0.07 7.26
N GLN A 20 4.01 -1.02 7.30
CA GLN A 20 4.82 -1.38 8.47
C GLN A 20 5.92 -0.33 8.74
N GLN A 21 6.59 0.18 7.70
CA GLN A 21 7.56 1.26 7.86
C GLN A 21 6.93 2.56 8.34
N ARG A 22 5.73 2.92 7.86
CA ARG A 22 4.99 4.07 8.37
C ARG A 22 4.70 3.93 9.87
N ASP A 23 4.21 2.76 10.28
CA ASP A 23 3.89 2.52 11.69
C ASP A 23 5.15 2.53 12.57
N GLN A 24 6.29 2.05 12.06
CA GLN A 24 7.59 2.17 12.72
C GLN A 24 8.05 3.63 12.82
N LEU A 25 7.94 4.42 11.75
CA LEU A 25 8.29 5.84 11.75
C LEU A 25 7.45 6.62 12.77
N ARG A 26 6.15 6.33 12.85
CA ARG A 26 5.24 6.92 13.84
C ARG A 26 5.62 6.51 15.26
N ALA A 27 5.96 5.23 15.48
CA ALA A 27 6.44 4.74 16.77
C ALA A 27 7.79 5.37 17.18
N MET A 28 8.62 5.77 16.23
CA MET A 28 9.87 6.50 16.45
C MET A 28 9.67 8.02 16.63
N GLY A 29 8.44 8.52 16.56
CA GLY A 29 8.11 9.95 16.67
C GLY A 29 8.46 10.76 15.41
N ASN A 30 8.66 10.09 14.28
CA ASN A 30 9.02 10.71 13.01
C ASN A 30 7.77 10.91 12.14
N ASP A 31 6.84 11.70 12.67
CA ASP A 31 5.50 11.87 12.10
C ASP A 31 5.52 12.46 10.69
N GLU A 32 6.45 13.38 10.39
CA GLU A 32 6.55 13.98 9.05
C GLU A 32 6.93 12.95 7.97
N GLN A 33 7.83 12.02 8.30
CA GLN A 33 8.17 10.93 7.37
C GLN A 33 7.03 9.92 7.26
N ALA A 34 6.31 9.65 8.35
CA ALA A 34 5.13 8.79 8.33
C ALA A 34 4.00 9.40 7.46
N ASP A 35 3.74 10.69 7.56
CA ASP A 35 2.76 11.43 6.75
C ASP A 35 3.13 11.42 5.26
N ASN A 36 4.41 11.61 4.94
CA ASN A 36 4.88 11.49 3.56
C ASN A 36 4.74 10.05 3.03
N LEU A 37 5.04 9.05 3.86
CA LEU A 37 4.84 7.65 3.48
C LEU A 37 3.36 7.33 3.23
N GLU A 38 2.46 7.90 4.04
CA GLU A 38 1.02 7.71 3.89
C GLU A 38 0.50 8.25 2.55
N LYS A 39 0.99 9.42 2.11
CA LYS A 39 0.66 9.98 0.79
C LYS A 39 1.14 9.09 -0.36
N VAL A 40 2.33 8.51 -0.22
CA VAL A 40 2.88 7.57 -1.21
C VAL A 40 2.05 6.29 -1.26
N ILE A 41 1.68 5.73 -0.11
CA ILE A 41 0.80 4.56 0.00
C ILE A 41 -0.54 4.84 -0.67
N ALA A 42 -1.17 5.97 -0.37
CA ALA A 42 -2.46 6.36 -0.95
C ALA A 42 -2.41 6.49 -2.49
N GLY A 43 -1.30 7.01 -3.04
CA GLY A 43 -1.10 7.08 -4.50
C GLY A 43 -0.97 5.70 -5.15
N ILE A 44 -0.25 4.78 -4.50
CA ILE A 44 -0.10 3.39 -4.96
C ILE A 44 -1.45 2.66 -4.87
N GLU A 45 -2.21 2.85 -3.79
CA GLU A 45 -3.54 2.27 -3.62
C GLU A 45 -4.55 2.78 -4.65
N ALA A 46 -4.53 4.08 -4.95
CA ALA A 46 -5.36 4.65 -6.01
C ALA A 46 -5.02 4.08 -7.39
N THR A 47 -3.72 3.97 -7.69
CA THR A 47 -3.24 3.38 -8.96
C THR A 47 -3.61 1.90 -9.04
N LEU A 48 -3.48 1.16 -7.93
CA LEU A 48 -3.90 -0.24 -7.85
C LEU A 48 -5.42 -0.39 -8.01
N GLY A 49 -6.23 0.49 -7.40
CA GLY A 49 -7.68 0.50 -7.55
C GLY A 49 -8.14 0.81 -8.97
N GLN A 50 -7.40 1.65 -9.70
CA GLN A 50 -7.64 1.91 -11.12
C GLN A 50 -7.22 0.74 -12.01
N LEU A 51 -6.09 0.08 -11.71
CA LEU A 51 -5.59 -1.08 -12.45
C LEU A 51 -6.46 -2.33 -12.29
N GLN A 52 -7.07 -2.49 -11.12
CA GLN A 52 -7.74 -3.74 -10.75
C GLN A 52 -9.26 -3.72 -10.97
N GLY A 53 -9.86 -2.61 -11.39
CA GLY A 53 -11.31 -2.44 -11.23
C GLY A 53 -11.69 -2.63 -9.75
N PRO A 54 -12.97 -2.85 -9.39
CA PRO A 54 -13.38 -2.98 -7.99
C PRO A 54 -12.91 -4.32 -7.37
N LEU A 55 -11.59 -4.58 -7.33
CA LEU A 55 -10.99 -5.54 -6.41
C LEU A 55 -10.97 -4.88 -5.03
N LYS A 56 -12.17 -4.73 -4.45
CA LYS A 56 -12.38 -4.52 -3.03
C LYS A 56 -12.07 -5.85 -2.35
N PRO A 57 -10.95 -6.03 -1.63
CA PRO A 57 -10.88 -7.10 -0.67
C PRO A 57 -11.89 -6.73 0.43
N PRO A 58 -12.88 -7.58 0.76
CA PRO A 58 -13.80 -7.33 1.84
C PRO A 58 -13.05 -7.55 3.16
N THR A 59 -12.24 -6.59 3.58
CA THR A 59 -11.60 -6.63 4.90
C THR A 59 -11.81 -5.30 5.60
N LEU A 60 -13.08 -5.03 5.94
CA LEU A 60 -13.51 -4.20 7.06
C LEU A 60 -14.88 -4.76 7.50
N GLN A 61 -14.84 -5.84 8.28
CA GLN A 61 -15.89 -6.23 9.22
C GLN A 61 -15.25 -6.27 10.61
#